data_AF-A0A961INB3-F1
#
_entry.id   AF-A0A961INB3-F1
#
_cell.length_a   1.000
_cell.length_b   1.000
_cell.length_c   1.000
_cell.angle_alpha   90.00
_cell.angle_beta   90.00
_cell.angle_gamma   90.00
#
_symmetry.space_group_name_H-M   'P 1'
#
loop_
_entity.id
_entity.type
_entity.pdbx_description
1 polymer ?
#
loop_
_entity_poly.entity_id
_entity_poly.type
_entity_poly.pdbx_seq_one_letter_code
_entity_poly.pdbx_strand_id
1 'polypeptide(L)'
;MAELDSRPGPWLRLSGFGGALAVLTCPVSVSLSQAGLMLALLGWALDSALAVRARRPPALRIEWRPALLAALLVFGFELLALIVNATLAASPGERLLRGLRGEFKDVVLLPAAFWAMAWARDPGRRERLLRWFEIALWILVISGLASIFSIYRLAKIPAMMMSGWEVGPQARLQHHLGTLFVGERPIHFFMPIGLMNTHLTYAALIMLAFPFLALGVLRNVILSPRDLLRGIGLSRTVLFGLASIVLVLNNGRSAIFGAIVATLCGLVYFIKTEIRWKALRLVP
;
A
#
# COMPACT_ATOMS: atom_id res chain seq x y z
N MET A 1 29.57 31.07 12.52
CA MET A 1 28.26 30.44 12.20
C MET A 1 28.40 29.79 10.84
N ALA A 2 28.68 28.49 10.81
CA ALA A 2 28.76 27.75 9.56
C ALA A 2 27.33 27.53 9.04
N GLU A 3 27.06 27.94 7.80
CA GLU A 3 25.89 27.48 7.05
C GLU A 3 25.88 25.95 7.08
N LEU A 4 24.97 25.40 7.89
CA LEU A 4 24.62 23.99 7.82
C LEU A 4 24.02 23.76 6.44
N ASP A 5 24.84 23.18 5.56
CA ASP A 5 24.49 22.69 4.22
C ASP A 5 23.06 22.15 4.22
N SER A 6 22.17 22.85 3.52
CA SER A 6 20.73 22.57 3.44
C SER A 6 20.42 21.28 2.69
N ARG A 7 21.46 20.57 2.22
CA ARG A 7 21.34 19.32 1.51
C ARG A 7 21.06 18.17 2.48
N PRO A 8 20.02 17.37 2.24
CA PRO A 8 19.77 16.19 3.05
C PRO A 8 20.98 15.26 2.97
N GLY A 9 21.45 14.82 4.14
CA GLY A 9 22.59 13.91 4.26
C GLY A 9 22.38 12.62 3.47
N PRO A 10 23.47 11.90 3.13
CA PRO A 10 23.42 10.72 2.26
C PRO A 10 22.46 9.63 2.77
N TRP A 11 22.35 9.47 4.10
CA TRP A 11 21.47 8.50 4.74
C TRP A 11 19.98 8.85 4.64
N LEU A 12 19.67 10.15 4.71
CA LEU A 12 18.32 10.65 4.47
C LEU A 12 17.94 10.46 2.99
N ARG A 13 18.89 10.62 2.06
CA ARG A 13 18.67 10.30 0.64
C ARG A 13 18.44 8.81 0.41
N LEU A 14 19.21 7.95 1.06
CA LEU A 14 19.00 6.49 1.03
C LEU A 14 17.62 6.11 1.56
N SER A 15 17.21 6.71 2.69
CA SER A 15 15.90 6.49 3.28
C SER A 15 14.76 6.91 2.33
N GLY A 16 14.90 8.08 1.72
CA GLY A 16 13.95 8.57 0.72
C GLY A 16 13.90 7.71 -0.55
N PHE A 17 15.06 7.26 -1.04
CA PHE A 17 15.15 6.34 -2.19
C PHE A 17 14.50 4.99 -1.90
N GLY A 18 14.82 4.38 -0.76
CA GLY A 18 14.19 3.14 -0.32
C GLY A 18 12.67 3.31 -0.17
N GLY A 19 12.22 4.43 0.39
CA GLY A 19 10.82 4.78 0.50
C GLY A 19 10.09 4.91 -0.84
N ALA A 20 10.73 5.57 -1.82
CA ALA A 20 10.21 5.68 -3.18
C ALA A 20 10.10 4.29 -3.83
N LEU A 21 11.16 3.47 -3.70
CA LEU A 21 11.19 2.11 -4.22
C LEU A 21 10.08 1.27 -3.58
N ALA A 22 9.90 1.36 -2.27
CA ALA A 22 8.84 0.65 -1.55
C ALA A 22 7.45 1.00 -2.10
N VAL A 23 7.12 2.29 -2.12
CA VAL A 23 5.77 2.76 -2.50
C VAL A 23 5.50 2.50 -3.99
N LEU A 24 6.43 2.83 -4.88
CA LEU A 24 6.22 2.74 -6.34
C LEU A 24 6.19 1.29 -6.84
N THR A 25 6.86 0.37 -6.15
CA THR A 25 6.89 -1.04 -6.55
C THR A 25 5.83 -1.90 -5.85
N CYS A 26 5.20 -1.40 -4.79
CA CYS A 26 4.05 -2.04 -4.15
C CYS A 26 2.97 -2.55 -5.12
N PRO A 27 2.51 -1.77 -6.12
CA PRO A 27 1.50 -2.22 -7.09
C PRO A 27 2.04 -3.18 -8.17
N VAL A 28 3.35 -3.49 -8.15
CA VAL A 28 4.02 -4.37 -9.10
C VAL A 28 4.46 -5.67 -8.43
N SER A 29 5.11 -5.58 -7.26
CA SER A 29 5.69 -6.71 -6.54
C SER A 29 5.83 -6.40 -5.05
N VAL A 30 5.16 -7.19 -4.21
CA VAL A 30 5.26 -7.11 -2.75
C VAL A 30 6.70 -7.31 -2.27
N SER A 31 7.43 -8.27 -2.85
CA SER A 31 8.82 -8.55 -2.45
C SER A 31 9.76 -7.39 -2.78
N LEU A 32 9.58 -6.74 -3.94
CA LEU A 32 10.38 -5.57 -4.31
C LEU A 32 10.06 -4.37 -3.40
N SER A 33 8.77 -4.21 -3.06
CA SER A 33 8.33 -3.21 -2.09
C SER A 33 8.95 -3.43 -0.71
N GLN A 34 9.00 -4.67 -0.24
CA GLN A 34 9.63 -5.04 1.04
C GLN A 34 11.15 -4.77 1.02
N ALA A 35 11.84 -5.05 -0.09
CA ALA A 35 13.26 -4.74 -0.23
C ALA A 35 13.52 -3.22 -0.18
N GLY A 36 12.73 -2.42 -0.90
CA GLY A 36 12.81 -0.96 -0.82
C GLY A 36 12.55 -0.44 0.58
N LEU A 37 11.60 -1.06 1.28
CA LEU A 37 11.27 -0.70 2.64
C LEU A 37 12.39 -1.00 3.63
N MET A 38 13.09 -2.13 3.49
CA MET A 38 14.30 -2.41 4.27
C MET A 38 15.37 -1.33 4.05
N LEU A 39 15.60 -0.90 2.80
CA LEU A 39 16.52 0.21 2.52
C LEU A 39 16.07 1.52 3.18
N ALA A 40 14.75 1.80 3.16
CA ALA A 40 14.17 2.98 3.78
C ALA A 40 14.47 3.01 5.29
N LEU A 41 14.27 1.86 5.94
CA LEU A 41 14.51 1.63 7.36
C LEU A 41 15.98 1.72 7.73
N LEU A 42 16.86 1.09 6.97
CA LEU A 42 18.31 1.16 7.19
C LEU A 42 18.82 2.60 7.08
N GLY A 43 18.42 3.32 6.03
CA GLY A 43 18.78 4.73 5.85
C GLY A 43 18.27 5.61 7.00
N TRP A 44 17.05 5.37 7.47
CA TRP A 44 16.47 6.11 8.59
C TRP A 44 17.14 5.80 9.93
N ALA A 45 17.45 4.53 10.19
CA ALA A 45 18.13 4.10 11.41
C ALA A 45 19.56 4.69 11.49
N LEU A 46 20.29 4.68 10.36
CA LEU A 46 21.64 5.27 10.28
C LEU A 46 21.61 6.78 10.47
N ASP A 47 20.68 7.48 9.83
CA ASP A 47 20.50 8.93 10.02
C ASP A 47 20.19 9.27 11.48
N SER A 48 19.31 8.48 12.10
CA SER A 48 18.94 8.65 13.51
C SER A 48 20.11 8.40 14.46
N ALA A 49 20.89 7.34 14.25
CA ALA A 49 22.06 7.03 15.07
C ALA A 49 23.15 8.11 14.98
N LEU A 50 23.38 8.66 13.79
CA LEU A 50 24.32 9.76 13.58
C LEU A 50 23.82 11.08 14.16
N ALA A 51 22.51 11.35 14.11
CA ALA A 51 21.91 12.52 14.75
C ALA A 51 22.06 12.49 16.28
N VAL A 52 21.89 11.32 16.90
CA VAL A 52 22.12 11.10 18.35
C VAL A 52 23.60 11.35 18.69
N ARG A 53 24.53 10.83 17.89
CA ARG A 53 25.97 11.06 18.07
C ARG A 53 26.36 12.54 17.94
N ALA A 54 25.65 13.29 17.08
CA ALA A 54 25.85 14.72 16.89
C ALA A 54 25.14 15.60 17.94
N ARG A 55 24.57 15.02 19.02
CA ARG A 55 23.78 15.72 20.07
C ARG A 55 22.64 16.58 19.51
N ARG A 56 22.11 16.25 18.34
CA ARG A 56 20.87 16.87 17.85
C ARG A 56 19.72 16.31 18.70
N PRO A 57 18.76 17.14 19.12
CA PRO A 57 17.62 16.64 19.89
C PRO A 57 16.96 15.50 19.08
N PRO A 58 16.64 14.35 19.71
CA PRO A 58 16.00 13.26 19.00
C PRO A 58 14.70 13.79 18.43
N ALA A 59 14.56 13.74 17.10
CA ALA A 59 13.45 14.34 16.37
C ALA A 59 12.07 13.69 16.66
N LEU A 60 12.00 12.75 17.60
CA LEU A 60 10.91 11.79 17.73
C LEU A 60 10.35 11.75 19.16
N ARG A 61 9.55 12.76 19.51
CA ARG A 61 8.41 12.57 20.43
C ARG A 61 7.19 12.23 19.59
N ILE A 62 6.99 10.95 19.28
CA ILE A 62 5.71 10.45 18.75
C ILE A 62 5.05 9.67 19.87
N GLU A 63 3.74 9.85 20.02
CA GLU A 63 2.92 9.01 20.89
C GLU A 63 2.72 7.64 20.22
N TRP A 64 3.80 6.85 20.15
CA TRP A 64 3.84 5.55 19.48
C TRP A 64 3.01 4.47 20.17
N ARG A 65 2.63 4.73 21.43
CA ARG A 65 2.13 3.73 22.36
C ARG A 65 0.92 2.95 21.82
N PRO A 66 -0.15 3.59 21.28
CA PRO A 66 -1.31 2.83 20.82
C PRO A 66 -1.05 2.05 19.53
N ALA A 67 -0.30 2.62 18.56
CA ALA A 67 -0.01 1.94 17.29
C ALA A 67 0.96 0.76 17.49
N LEU A 68 1.98 0.94 18.31
CA LEU A 68 2.90 -0.13 18.70
C LEU A 68 2.18 -1.22 19.49
N LEU A 69 1.31 -0.84 20.45
CA LEU A 69 0.53 -1.81 21.22
C LEU A 69 -0.40 -2.61 20.31
N ALA A 70 -1.14 -1.96 19.41
CA ALA A 70 -2.01 -2.64 18.45
C ALA A 70 -1.24 -3.64 17.59
N ALA A 71 -0.06 -3.24 17.09
CA ALA A 71 0.77 -4.13 16.30
C ALA A 71 1.33 -5.31 17.12
N LEU A 72 1.83 -5.05 18.34
CA LEU A 72 2.29 -6.10 19.24
C LEU A 72 1.17 -7.06 19.61
N LEU A 73 -0.08 -6.59 19.74
CA LEU A 73 -1.24 -7.44 19.97
C LEU A 73 -1.54 -8.34 18.76
N VAL A 74 -1.50 -7.80 17.53
CA VAL A 74 -1.73 -8.59 16.31
C VAL A 74 -0.63 -9.64 16.12
N PHE A 75 0.64 -9.23 16.09
CA PHE A 75 1.76 -10.15 15.92
C PHE A 75 1.92 -11.10 17.11
N GLY A 76 1.61 -10.64 18.32
CA GLY A 76 1.59 -11.47 19.52
C GLY A 76 0.50 -12.54 19.47
N PHE A 77 -0.68 -12.20 18.96
CA PHE A 77 -1.77 -13.16 18.74
C PHE A 77 -1.42 -14.18 17.66
N GLU A 78 -0.82 -13.76 16.54
CA GLU A 78 -0.34 -14.67 15.49
C GLU A 78 0.75 -15.61 16.01
N LEU A 79 1.70 -15.08 16.79
CA LEU A 79 2.74 -15.89 17.42
C LEU A 79 2.14 -16.91 18.41
N LEU A 80 1.16 -16.48 19.22
CA LEU A 80 0.44 -17.38 20.12
C LEU A 80 -0.30 -18.48 19.35
N ALA A 81 -1.00 -18.12 18.27
CA ALA A 81 -1.70 -19.06 17.41
C ALA A 81 -0.72 -20.05 16.77
N LEU A 82 0.45 -19.60 16.33
CA LEU A 82 1.52 -20.46 15.81
C LEU A 82 2.05 -21.41 16.88
N ILE A 83 2.28 -20.93 18.11
CA ILE A 83 2.74 -21.76 19.23
C ILE A 83 1.71 -22.84 19.54
N VAL A 84 0.43 -22.49 19.70
CA VAL A 84 -0.66 -23.44 19.96
C VAL A 84 -0.79 -24.46 18.82
N ASN A 85 -0.67 -24.01 17.58
CA ASN A 85 -0.76 -24.90 16.42
C ASN A 85 0.45 -25.84 16.32
N ALA A 86 1.63 -25.38 16.74
CA ALA A 86 2.85 -26.18 16.77
C ALA A 86 2.81 -27.23 17.89
N THR A 87 2.28 -26.92 19.08
CA THR A 87 2.17 -27.90 20.19
C THR A 87 1.20 -29.04 19.89
N LEU A 88 0.22 -28.82 19.00
CA LEU A 88 -0.73 -29.84 18.56
C LEU A 88 -0.24 -30.67 17.37
N ALA A 89 0.96 -30.40 16.85
CA ALA A 89 1.49 -31.08 15.68
C ALA A 89 2.45 -32.20 16.02
N ALA A 90 2.56 -33.20 15.14
CA ALA A 90 3.49 -34.32 15.29
C ALA A 90 4.98 -33.88 15.34
N SER A 91 5.34 -32.78 14.67
CA SER A 91 6.67 -32.18 14.70
C SER A 91 6.63 -30.69 15.08
N PRO A 92 6.57 -30.35 16.40
CA PRO A 92 6.42 -28.96 16.85
C PRO A 92 7.53 -28.03 16.36
N GLY A 93 8.78 -28.47 16.42
CA GLY A 93 9.94 -27.65 16.02
C GLY A 93 9.95 -27.28 14.54
N GLU A 94 9.63 -28.23 13.66
CA GLU A 94 9.55 -27.97 12.21
C GLU A 94 8.39 -27.05 11.86
N ARG A 95 7.24 -27.23 12.51
CA ARG A 95 6.05 -26.40 12.28
C ARG A 95 6.28 -24.97 12.74
N LEU A 96 6.92 -24.78 13.89
CA LEU A 96 7.30 -23.47 14.39
C LEU A 96 8.30 -22.77 13.47
N LEU A 97 9.37 -23.48 13.05
CA LEU A 97 10.39 -22.92 12.16
C LEU A 97 9.80 -22.55 10.79
N ARG A 98 8.90 -23.38 10.26
CA ARG A 98 8.21 -23.11 9.00
C ARG A 98 7.29 -21.91 9.10
N GLY A 99 6.51 -21.81 10.18
CA GLY A 99 5.63 -20.66 10.43
C GLY A 99 6.43 -19.36 10.59
N LEU A 100 7.46 -19.37 11.42
CA LEU A 100 8.32 -18.19 11.61
C LEU A 100 8.97 -17.75 10.29
N ARG A 101 9.51 -18.67 9.49
CA ARG A 101 10.07 -18.32 8.16
C ARG A 101 9.02 -17.78 7.19
N GLY A 102 7.78 -18.26 7.27
CA GLY A 102 6.67 -17.80 6.46
C GLY A 102 6.26 -16.36 6.77
N GLU A 103 6.17 -16.03 8.06
CA GLU A 103 5.62 -14.78 8.57
C GLU A 103 6.68 -13.69 8.84
N PHE A 104 7.98 -14.04 8.97
CA PHE A 104 9.05 -13.09 9.33
C PHE A 104 9.15 -11.89 8.37
N LYS A 105 8.81 -12.10 7.09
CA LYS A 105 8.79 -11.04 6.07
C LYS A 105 7.75 -9.95 6.36
N ASP A 106 6.66 -10.30 7.05
CA ASP A 106 5.54 -9.38 7.31
C ASP A 106 5.80 -8.55 8.59
N VAL A 107 6.70 -9.01 9.46
CA VAL A 107 7.21 -8.22 10.60
C VAL A 107 7.86 -6.91 10.14
N VAL A 108 8.44 -6.87 8.93
CA VAL A 108 9.06 -5.67 8.35
C VAL A 108 8.02 -4.56 8.07
N LEU A 109 6.74 -4.90 7.94
CA LEU A 109 5.66 -3.93 7.73
C LEU A 109 5.40 -3.05 8.96
N LEU A 110 5.70 -3.54 10.17
CA LEU A 110 5.53 -2.76 11.39
C LEU A 110 6.50 -1.57 11.49
N PRO A 111 7.83 -1.77 11.40
CA PRO A 111 8.76 -0.65 11.33
C PRO A 111 8.54 0.24 10.12
N ALA A 112 7.95 -0.28 9.03
CA ALA A 112 7.53 0.53 7.89
C ALA A 112 6.55 1.63 8.23
N ALA A 113 5.52 1.30 9.02
CA ALA A 113 4.53 2.26 9.46
C ALA A 113 5.20 3.35 10.31
N PHE A 114 6.15 2.97 11.16
CA PHE A 114 6.93 3.92 11.95
C PHE A 114 7.80 4.83 11.09
N TRP A 115 8.48 4.26 10.10
CA TRP A 115 9.25 5.04 9.13
C TRP A 115 8.36 6.01 8.35
N ALA A 116 7.23 5.56 7.82
CA ALA A 116 6.32 6.41 7.05
C ALA A 116 5.81 7.58 7.89
N MET A 117 5.40 7.32 9.13
CA MET A 117 4.98 8.37 10.07
C MET A 117 6.12 9.34 10.40
N ALA A 118 7.33 8.85 10.66
CA ALA A 118 8.48 9.69 10.95
C ALA A 118 8.89 10.55 9.74
N TRP A 119 8.87 9.96 8.55
CA TRP A 119 9.23 10.60 7.29
C TRP A 119 8.23 11.69 6.89
N ALA A 120 6.93 11.43 7.10
CA ALA A 120 5.84 12.34 6.76
C ALA A 120 5.68 13.55 7.72
N ARG A 121 6.53 13.70 8.74
CA ARG A 121 6.51 14.88 9.62
C ARG A 121 6.98 16.15 8.94
N ASP A 122 7.94 16.02 8.04
CA ASP A 122 8.43 17.13 7.24
C ASP A 122 7.48 17.37 6.06
N PRO A 123 6.97 18.60 5.87
CA PRO A 123 5.98 18.87 4.82
C PRO A 123 6.44 18.50 3.42
N GLY A 124 7.71 18.78 3.07
CA GLY A 124 8.26 18.47 1.75
C GLY A 124 8.45 16.97 1.52
N ARG A 125 8.82 16.20 2.55
CA ARG A 125 8.87 14.73 2.50
C ARG A 125 7.49 14.10 2.45
N ARG A 126 6.54 14.64 3.22
CA ARG A 126 5.13 14.22 3.19
C ARG A 126 4.54 14.38 1.79
N GLU A 127 4.74 15.55 1.18
CA GLU A 127 4.25 15.80 -0.18
C GLU A 127 4.86 14.81 -1.18
N ARG A 128 6.16 14.54 -1.12
CA ARG A 128 6.80 13.52 -1.96
C ARG A 128 6.22 12.11 -1.73
N LEU A 129 6.02 11.72 -0.47
CA LEU A 129 5.43 10.42 -0.14
C LEU A 129 4.02 10.28 -0.71
N LEU A 130 3.19 11.33 -0.59
CA LEU A 130 1.85 11.37 -1.17
C LEU A 130 1.87 11.32 -2.70
N ARG A 131 2.82 12.02 -3.36
CA ARG A 131 3.00 11.93 -4.82
C ARG A 131 3.39 10.52 -5.25
N TRP A 132 4.33 9.88 -4.57
CA TRP A 132 4.70 8.48 -4.87
C TRP A 132 3.52 7.54 -4.66
N PHE A 133 2.75 7.76 -3.59
CA PHE A 133 1.55 6.98 -3.33
C PHE A 133 0.52 7.17 -4.44
N GLU A 134 0.23 8.40 -4.87
CA GLU A 134 -0.70 8.67 -5.97
C GLU A 134 -0.24 8.02 -7.29
N ILE A 135 1.06 8.06 -7.61
CA ILE A 135 1.63 7.35 -8.77
C ILE A 135 1.43 5.83 -8.63
N ALA A 136 1.70 5.27 -7.45
CA ALA A 136 1.50 3.85 -7.20
C ALA A 136 0.04 3.43 -7.37
N LEU A 137 -0.92 4.28 -6.97
CA LEU A 137 -2.34 4.04 -7.19
C LEU A 137 -2.72 4.06 -8.67
N TRP A 138 -2.14 4.98 -9.46
CA TRP A 138 -2.32 4.95 -10.91
C TRP A 138 -1.82 3.65 -11.52
N ILE A 139 -0.62 3.20 -11.14
CA ILE A 139 -0.08 1.91 -11.60
C ILE A 139 -1.02 0.76 -11.21
N LEU A 140 -1.51 0.74 -9.97
CA LEU A 140 -2.43 -0.29 -9.46
C LEU A 140 -3.75 -0.33 -10.24
N VAL A 141 -4.36 0.82 -10.47
CA VAL A 141 -5.68 0.92 -11.12
C VAL A 141 -5.58 0.66 -12.61
N ILE A 142 -4.59 1.26 -13.30
CA ILE A 142 -4.38 1.05 -14.74
C ILE A 142 -4.05 -0.42 -15.02
N SER A 143 -3.16 -1.03 -14.23
CA SER A 143 -2.86 -2.46 -14.40
C SER A 143 -4.09 -3.32 -14.11
N GLY A 144 -4.90 -2.96 -13.10
CA GLY A 144 -6.18 -3.61 -12.82
C GLY A 144 -7.13 -3.59 -14.01
N LEU A 145 -7.36 -2.42 -14.59
CA LEU A 145 -8.20 -2.24 -15.79
C LEU A 145 -7.65 -3.04 -16.98
N ALA A 146 -6.34 -2.99 -17.22
CA ALA A 146 -5.71 -3.77 -18.28
C ALA A 146 -5.89 -5.29 -18.06
N SER A 147 -5.84 -5.75 -16.81
CA SER A 147 -5.96 -7.17 -16.48
C SER A 147 -7.34 -7.75 -16.77
N ILE A 148 -8.39 -6.93 -16.84
CA ILE A 148 -9.77 -7.36 -17.15
C ILE A 148 -9.85 -8.04 -18.52
N PHE A 149 -9.04 -7.62 -19.47
CA PHE A 149 -9.06 -8.11 -20.85
C PHE A 149 -8.03 -9.22 -21.11
N SER A 150 -7.40 -9.74 -20.06
CA SER A 150 -6.32 -10.74 -20.18
C SER A 150 -6.67 -12.01 -19.44
N ILE A 151 -6.69 -13.14 -20.16
CA ILE A 151 -6.80 -14.47 -19.57
C ILE A 151 -5.59 -14.83 -18.70
N TYR A 152 -4.44 -14.24 -19.02
CA TYR A 152 -3.19 -14.44 -18.30
C TYR A 152 -3.02 -13.41 -17.20
N ARG A 153 -2.41 -13.80 -16.07
CA ARG A 153 -2.04 -12.85 -15.02
C ARG A 153 -0.93 -11.95 -15.56
N LEU A 154 -1.10 -10.63 -15.48
CA LEU A 154 -0.13 -9.69 -16.04
C LEU A 154 1.27 -9.90 -15.43
N ALA A 155 1.32 -10.26 -14.15
CA ALA A 155 2.56 -10.61 -13.42
C ALA A 155 3.38 -11.75 -14.06
N LYS A 156 2.76 -12.58 -14.91
CA LYS A 156 3.36 -13.76 -15.53
C LYS A 156 3.60 -13.61 -17.02
N ILE A 157 3.16 -12.51 -17.64
CA ILE A 157 3.38 -12.25 -19.07
C ILE A 157 4.86 -12.36 -19.46
N PRO A 158 5.83 -11.76 -18.73
CA PRO A 158 7.23 -11.88 -19.11
C PRO A 158 7.73 -13.34 -19.15
N ALA A 159 7.29 -14.16 -18.19
CA ALA A 159 7.64 -15.57 -18.13
C ALA A 159 6.99 -16.37 -19.27
N MET A 160 5.75 -16.04 -19.64
CA MET A 160 5.04 -16.69 -20.74
C MET A 160 5.60 -16.32 -22.11
N MET A 161 6.06 -15.08 -22.29
CA MET A 161 6.75 -14.66 -23.50
C MET A 161 8.05 -15.47 -23.70
N MET A 162 8.77 -15.76 -22.62
CA MET A 162 9.97 -16.60 -22.66
C MET A 162 9.66 -18.08 -22.96
N SER A 163 8.47 -18.57 -22.59
CA SER A 163 8.04 -19.95 -22.81
C SER A 163 7.16 -20.11 -24.06
N GLY A 164 7.16 -19.16 -24.99
CA GLY A 164 6.40 -19.26 -26.25
C GLY A 164 4.88 -19.34 -26.08
N TRP A 165 4.33 -18.83 -24.96
CA TRP A 165 2.91 -18.92 -24.61
C TRP A 165 2.37 -20.34 -24.40
N GLU A 166 3.24 -21.33 -24.24
CA GLU A 166 2.83 -22.68 -23.89
C GLU A 166 2.17 -22.72 -22.51
N VAL A 167 0.92 -23.18 -22.47
CA VAL A 167 0.13 -23.29 -21.23
C VAL A 167 0.61 -24.53 -20.47
N GLY A 168 1.75 -24.40 -19.79
CA GLY A 168 2.22 -25.42 -18.87
C GLY A 168 1.32 -25.53 -17.63
N PRO A 169 1.50 -26.56 -16.78
CA PRO A 169 0.78 -26.71 -15.50
C PRO A 169 0.95 -25.52 -14.53
N GLN A 170 1.96 -24.68 -14.78
CA GLN A 170 2.31 -23.47 -14.03
C GLN A 170 1.55 -22.22 -14.51
N ALA A 171 0.83 -22.29 -15.64
CA ALA A 171 0.07 -21.19 -16.21
C ALA A 171 -1.17 -20.93 -15.35
N ARG A 172 -0.99 -20.19 -14.26
CA ARG A 172 -2.10 -19.75 -13.42
C ARG A 172 -2.93 -18.74 -14.21
N LEU A 173 -4.06 -19.17 -14.73
CA LEU A 173 -5.00 -18.31 -15.45
C LEU A 173 -5.76 -17.37 -14.48
N GLN A 174 -6.37 -16.34 -15.04
CA GLN A 174 -7.30 -15.47 -14.32
C GLN A 174 -8.69 -16.12 -14.24
N HIS A 175 -9.47 -15.70 -13.24
CA HIS A 175 -10.86 -16.14 -13.14
C HIS A 175 -11.72 -15.37 -14.14
N HIS A 176 -12.45 -16.10 -14.97
CA HIS A 176 -13.44 -15.54 -15.88
C HIS A 176 -14.60 -14.92 -15.08
N LEU A 177 -14.97 -13.69 -15.44
CA LEU A 177 -16.05 -12.93 -14.82
C LEU A 177 -17.33 -13.02 -15.65
N GLY A 178 -17.21 -12.98 -16.97
CA GLY A 178 -18.34 -12.98 -17.88
C GLY A 178 -17.91 -12.75 -19.32
N THR A 179 -18.85 -12.93 -20.25
CA THR A 179 -18.63 -12.69 -21.68
C THR A 179 -19.70 -11.73 -22.19
N LEU A 180 -19.29 -10.65 -22.84
CA LEU A 180 -20.18 -9.75 -23.56
C LEU A 180 -20.11 -10.12 -25.05
N PHE A 181 -21.26 -10.36 -25.67
CA PHE A 181 -21.33 -10.55 -27.11
C PHE A 181 -21.55 -9.18 -27.77
N VAL A 182 -20.56 -8.72 -28.54
CA VAL A 182 -20.67 -7.52 -29.37
C VAL A 182 -20.81 -7.99 -30.82
N GLY A 183 -22.07 -8.11 -31.27
CA GLY A 183 -22.38 -8.85 -32.49
C GLY A 183 -22.02 -10.34 -32.32
N GLU A 184 -21.26 -10.89 -33.27
CA GLU A 184 -20.81 -12.29 -33.24
C GLU A 184 -19.50 -12.50 -32.45
N ARG A 185 -18.86 -11.42 -31.97
CA ARG A 185 -17.56 -11.53 -31.28
C ARG A 185 -17.75 -11.60 -29.76
N PRO A 186 -17.35 -12.71 -29.09
CA PRO A 186 -17.34 -12.77 -27.63
C PRO A 186 -16.16 -11.98 -27.06
N ILE A 187 -16.44 -11.02 -26.20
CA ILE A 187 -15.44 -10.32 -25.38
C ILE A 187 -15.47 -10.92 -23.99
N HIS A 188 -14.39 -11.60 -23.61
CA HIS A 188 -14.24 -12.20 -22.29
C HIS A 188 -13.68 -11.19 -21.29
N PHE A 189 -14.30 -11.12 -20.12
CA PHE A 189 -13.85 -10.32 -18.98
C PHE A 189 -13.32 -11.24 -17.89
N PHE A 190 -12.24 -10.81 -17.26
CA PHE A 190 -11.58 -11.52 -16.17
C PHE A 190 -11.57 -10.66 -14.90
N MET A 191 -11.48 -11.32 -13.74
CA MET A 191 -11.38 -10.62 -12.47
C MET A 191 -10.11 -9.78 -12.44
N PRO A 192 -10.21 -8.47 -12.16
CA PRO A 192 -9.04 -7.61 -12.16
C PRO A 192 -8.10 -7.97 -11.02
N ILE A 193 -6.85 -8.23 -11.38
CA ILE A 193 -5.77 -8.55 -10.45
C ILE A 193 -4.51 -7.70 -10.69
N GLY A 194 -4.50 -6.90 -11.75
CA GLY A 194 -3.35 -6.09 -12.14
C GLY A 194 -2.07 -6.90 -12.29
N LEU A 195 -0.98 -6.36 -11.75
CA LEU A 195 0.33 -7.02 -11.68
C LEU A 195 0.49 -7.90 -10.43
N MET A 196 -0.59 -8.12 -9.67
CA MET A 196 -0.54 -8.99 -8.49
C MET A 196 -0.70 -10.45 -8.87
N ASN A 197 -0.18 -11.33 -8.01
CA ASN A 197 -0.34 -12.78 -8.17
C ASN A 197 -1.74 -13.27 -7.78
N THR A 198 -2.48 -12.55 -6.92
CA THR A 198 -3.81 -12.95 -6.46
C THR A 198 -4.78 -11.77 -6.43
N HIS A 199 -6.07 -12.06 -6.64
CA HIS A 199 -7.13 -11.06 -6.58
C HIS A 199 -7.31 -10.49 -5.17
N LEU A 200 -7.05 -11.27 -4.11
CA LEU A 200 -7.11 -10.84 -2.71
C LEU A 200 -6.04 -9.80 -2.37
N THR A 201 -4.78 -10.04 -2.77
CA THR A 201 -3.71 -9.05 -2.58
C THR A 201 -4.03 -7.75 -3.30
N TYR A 202 -4.52 -7.85 -4.54
CA TYR A 202 -4.95 -6.69 -5.32
C TYR A 202 -6.06 -5.89 -4.60
N ALA A 203 -7.10 -6.57 -4.13
CA ALA A 203 -8.20 -5.95 -3.40
C ALA A 203 -7.74 -5.28 -2.10
N ALA A 204 -6.83 -5.91 -1.36
CA ALA A 204 -6.27 -5.37 -0.13
C ALA A 204 -5.48 -4.06 -0.35
N LEU A 205 -4.73 -3.96 -1.46
CA LEU A 205 -4.02 -2.74 -1.82
C LEU A 205 -4.98 -1.59 -2.17
N ILE A 206 -6.05 -1.87 -2.92
CA ILE A 206 -7.09 -0.86 -3.18
C ILE A 206 -7.79 -0.46 -1.87
N MET A 207 -8.14 -1.44 -1.04
CA MET A 207 -8.79 -1.21 0.26
C MET A 207 -7.95 -0.28 1.14
N LEU A 208 -6.63 -0.47 1.20
CA LEU A 208 -5.71 0.40 1.94
C LEU A 208 -5.73 1.84 1.42
N ALA A 209 -5.84 2.02 0.11
CA ALA A 209 -5.90 3.32 -0.53
C ALA A 209 -7.27 3.99 -0.47
N PHE A 210 -8.32 3.21 -0.23
CA PHE A 210 -9.69 3.66 -0.38
C PHE A 210 -10.06 4.84 0.54
N PRO A 211 -9.71 4.86 1.84
CA PRO A 211 -9.97 6.01 2.69
C PRO A 211 -9.28 7.28 2.19
N PHE A 212 -8.05 7.18 1.70
CA PHE A 212 -7.32 8.32 1.14
C PHE A 212 -8.03 8.91 -0.09
N LEU A 213 -8.49 8.05 -1.01
CA LEU A 213 -9.21 8.47 -2.20
C LEU A 213 -10.60 9.03 -1.86
N ALA A 214 -11.38 8.31 -1.04
CA ALA A 214 -12.74 8.68 -0.66
C ALA A 214 -12.77 10.04 0.06
N LEU A 215 -11.86 10.26 1.02
CA LEU A 215 -11.77 11.53 1.73
C LEU A 215 -11.24 12.67 0.84
N GLY A 216 -10.35 12.36 -0.10
CA GLY A 216 -9.91 13.30 -1.12
C GLY A 216 -11.06 13.76 -2.03
N VAL A 217 -11.92 12.83 -2.45
CA VAL A 217 -13.14 13.15 -3.23
C VAL A 217 -14.14 13.93 -2.40
N LEU A 218 -14.38 13.52 -1.15
CA LEU A 218 -15.27 14.25 -0.23
C LEU A 218 -14.85 15.73 -0.14
N ARG A 219 -13.55 16.00 0.05
CA ARG A 219 -13.00 17.35 0.00
C ARG A 219 -13.30 18.06 -1.32
N ASN A 220 -12.92 17.46 -2.45
CA ASN A 220 -12.92 18.15 -3.74
C ASN A 220 -14.34 18.36 -4.30
N VAL A 221 -15.25 17.40 -4.08
CA VAL A 221 -16.61 17.44 -4.64
C VAL A 221 -17.58 18.15 -3.71
N ILE A 222 -17.55 17.85 -2.40
CA ILE A 222 -18.55 18.37 -1.47
C ILE A 222 -18.10 19.72 -0.88
N LEU A 223 -16.82 19.85 -0.54
CA LEU A 223 -16.34 20.96 0.29
C LEU A 223 -15.69 22.08 -0.54
N SER A 224 -15.08 21.73 -1.67
CA SER A 224 -14.39 22.65 -2.58
C SER A 224 -14.75 22.45 -4.06
N PRO A 225 -16.04 22.44 -4.45
CA PRO A 225 -16.45 22.14 -5.83
C PRO A 225 -15.84 23.11 -6.88
N ARG A 226 -15.54 24.34 -6.49
CA ARG A 226 -14.87 25.34 -7.35
C ARG A 226 -13.43 24.95 -7.72
N ASP A 227 -12.73 24.25 -6.83
CA ASP A 227 -11.36 23.79 -7.10
C ASP A 227 -11.39 22.65 -8.12
N LEU A 228 -12.38 21.76 -8.03
CA LEU A 228 -12.59 20.69 -9.01
C LEU A 228 -12.91 21.24 -10.40
N LEU A 229 -13.76 22.28 -10.50
CA LEU A 229 -14.05 22.98 -11.77
C LEU A 229 -12.80 23.62 -12.39
N ARG A 230 -11.80 23.96 -11.57
CA ARG A 230 -10.49 24.45 -12.02
C ARG A 230 -9.50 23.31 -12.32
N GLY A 231 -9.96 22.06 -12.29
CA GLY A 231 -9.15 20.86 -12.51
C GLY A 231 -8.32 20.42 -11.29
N ILE A 232 -8.37 21.14 -10.18
CA ILE A 232 -7.62 20.81 -8.97
C ILE A 232 -8.30 19.62 -8.30
N GLY A 233 -7.58 18.49 -8.19
CA GLY A 233 -8.11 17.27 -7.59
C GLY A 233 -8.97 16.40 -8.52
N LEU A 234 -9.02 16.73 -9.82
CA LEU A 234 -9.67 15.90 -10.84
C LEU A 234 -9.00 14.52 -10.93
N SER A 235 -7.66 14.45 -10.88
CA SER A 235 -6.90 13.20 -10.93
C SER A 235 -7.40 12.20 -9.89
N ARG A 236 -7.52 12.64 -8.63
CA ARG A 236 -7.98 11.80 -7.51
C ARG A 236 -9.44 11.39 -7.62
N THR A 237 -10.27 12.25 -8.20
CA THR A 237 -11.70 11.95 -8.42
C THR A 237 -11.87 10.89 -9.50
N VAL A 238 -11.15 11.02 -10.62
CA VAL A 238 -11.08 9.98 -11.66
C VAL A 238 -10.51 8.68 -11.08
N LEU A 239 -9.40 8.78 -10.35
CA LEU A 239 -8.75 7.62 -9.74
C LEU A 239 -9.66 6.90 -8.74
N PHE A 240 -10.44 7.63 -7.94
CA PHE A 240 -11.44 7.04 -7.04
C PHE A 240 -12.55 6.31 -7.80
N GLY A 241 -13.08 6.91 -8.88
CA GLY A 241 -14.09 6.28 -9.73
C GLY A 241 -13.57 4.98 -10.35
N LEU A 242 -12.39 5.02 -10.95
CA LEU A 242 -11.75 3.85 -11.53
C LEU A 242 -11.42 2.79 -10.46
N ALA A 243 -10.86 3.18 -9.31
CA ALA A 243 -10.57 2.25 -8.21
C ALA A 243 -11.85 1.56 -7.70
N SER A 244 -12.96 2.29 -7.63
CA SER A 244 -14.26 1.73 -7.24
C SER A 244 -14.77 0.69 -8.24
N ILE A 245 -14.67 0.98 -9.55
CA ILE A 245 -15.03 0.03 -10.61
C ILE A 245 -14.21 -1.25 -10.46
N VAL A 246 -12.88 -1.12 -10.38
CA VAL A 246 -12.00 -2.30 -10.31
C VAL A 246 -12.20 -3.08 -9.02
N LEU A 247 -12.46 -2.42 -7.88
CA LEU A 247 -12.74 -3.08 -6.61
C LEU A 247 -14.03 -3.91 -6.65
N VAL A 248 -15.11 -3.38 -7.25
CA VAL A 248 -16.37 -4.10 -7.41
C VAL A 248 -16.19 -5.30 -8.35
N LEU A 249 -15.51 -5.10 -9.49
CA LEU A 249 -15.25 -6.17 -10.47
C LEU A 249 -14.33 -7.26 -9.92
N ASN A 250 -13.43 -6.93 -8.99
CA ASN A 250 -12.56 -7.91 -8.31
C ASN A 250 -13.36 -8.89 -7.45
N ASN A 251 -14.58 -8.54 -7.02
CA ASN A 251 -15.46 -9.36 -6.17
C ASN A 251 -14.84 -9.73 -4.80
N GLY A 252 -13.86 -8.95 -4.33
CA GLY A 252 -13.27 -9.08 -3.00
C GLY A 252 -14.21 -8.57 -1.90
N ARG A 253 -15.23 -9.35 -1.55
CA ARG A 253 -16.28 -8.94 -0.58
C ARG A 253 -15.73 -8.42 0.75
N SER A 254 -14.72 -9.12 1.31
CA SER A 254 -14.06 -8.71 2.54
C SER A 254 -13.29 -7.39 2.40
N ALA A 255 -12.66 -7.16 1.25
CA ALA A 255 -11.95 -5.92 0.96
C ALA A 255 -12.92 -4.73 0.79
N ILE A 256 -14.08 -4.95 0.16
CA ILE A 256 -15.13 -3.93 0.06
C ILE A 256 -15.62 -3.53 1.46
N PHE A 257 -15.94 -4.52 2.29
CA PHE A 257 -16.38 -4.27 3.66
C PHE A 257 -15.29 -3.54 4.47
N GLY A 258 -14.04 -4.01 4.39
CA GLY A 258 -12.91 -3.34 5.03
C GLY A 258 -12.70 -1.90 4.57
N ALA A 259 -12.89 -1.62 3.27
CA ALA A 259 -12.78 -0.28 2.71
C ALA A 259 -13.86 0.66 3.26
N ILE A 260 -15.11 0.18 3.37
CA ILE A 260 -16.22 0.92 3.96
C ILE A 260 -15.91 1.23 5.43
N VAL A 261 -15.58 0.21 6.23
CA VAL A 261 -15.28 0.38 7.66
C VAL A 261 -14.10 1.33 7.87
N ALA A 262 -13.00 1.16 7.14
CA ALA A 262 -11.83 2.02 7.24
C ALA A 262 -12.14 3.48 6.87
N THR A 263 -12.96 3.70 5.85
CA THR A 263 -13.39 5.04 5.44
C THR A 263 -14.28 5.70 6.50
N LEU A 264 -15.21 4.95 7.09
CA LEU A 264 -16.06 5.43 8.19
C LEU A 264 -15.24 5.76 9.44
N CYS A 265 -14.32 4.88 9.84
CA CYS A 265 -13.40 5.13 10.95
C CYS A 265 -12.54 6.37 10.69
N GLY A 266 -12.02 6.53 9.47
CA GLY A 266 -11.31 7.73 9.05
C GLY A 266 -12.18 8.98 9.20
N LEU A 267 -13.42 8.94 8.70
CA LEU A 267 -14.36 10.04 8.81
C LEU A 267 -14.65 10.40 10.28
N VAL A 268 -14.93 9.41 11.13
CA VAL A 268 -15.18 9.62 12.57
C VAL A 268 -13.94 10.20 13.26
N TYR A 269 -12.75 9.71 12.95
CA TYR A 269 -11.49 10.26 13.44
C TYR A 269 -11.35 11.73 13.03
N PHE A 270 -11.53 12.06 11.75
CA PHE A 270 -11.49 13.43 11.24
C PHE A 270 -12.52 14.35 11.92
N ILE A 271 -13.70 13.84 12.26
CA ILE A 271 -14.72 14.59 13.01
C ILE A 271 -14.31 14.80 14.47
N LYS A 272 -13.68 13.80 15.13
CA LYS A 272 -13.42 13.79 16.58
C LYS A 272 -12.10 14.43 17.04
N THR A 273 -10.96 14.26 16.34
CA THR A 273 -9.62 14.66 16.84
C THR A 273 -9.21 16.12 16.57
N GLU A 274 -10.16 17.03 16.32
CA GLU A 274 -9.98 18.47 16.03
C GLU A 274 -9.50 18.87 14.60
N ILE A 275 -10.28 19.76 13.96
CA ILE A 275 -9.98 21.18 13.65
C ILE A 275 -10.99 21.62 12.55
N ARG A 276 -11.91 22.54 12.89
CA ARG A 276 -12.77 23.34 11.98
C ARG A 276 -12.23 23.37 10.54
N TRP A 277 -12.69 22.50 9.64
CA TRP A 277 -12.51 22.61 8.17
C TRP A 277 -11.07 22.81 7.61
N LYS A 278 -10.03 22.95 8.45
CA LYS A 278 -8.65 23.30 8.03
C LYS A 278 -7.80 22.06 7.77
N ALA A 279 -8.13 20.91 8.36
CA ALA A 279 -7.44 19.64 8.06
C ALA A 279 -7.69 19.15 6.63
N LEU A 280 -8.84 19.50 6.05
CA LEU A 280 -9.11 19.31 4.63
C LEU A 280 -8.21 20.16 3.73
N ARG A 281 -7.48 21.15 4.26
CA ARG A 281 -6.41 21.85 3.51
C ARG A 281 -5.07 21.09 3.54
N LEU A 282 -4.94 20.04 4.35
CA LEU A 282 -3.69 19.26 4.53
C LEU A 282 -3.60 18.02 3.62
N VAL A 283 -4.65 17.74 2.85
CA VAL A 283 -4.55 16.91 1.65
C VAL A 283 -4.39 17.90 0.50
N PRO A 284 -3.17 18.22 0.04
CA PRO A 284 -2.97 19.17 -1.06
C PRO A 284 -3.74 18.70 -2.29
#